data_AF-A0A386C959-F1
#
_entry.id   AF-A0A386C959-F1
#
_cell.length_a   1.000
_cell.length_b   1.000
_cell.length_c   1.000
_cell.angle_alpha   90.00
_cell.angle_beta   90.00
_cell.angle_gamma   90.00
#
_symmetry.space_group_name_H-M   'P 1'
#
loop_
_entity.id
_entity.type
_entity.pdbx_description
1 polymer ?
#
loop_
_entity_poly.entity_id
_entity_poly.type
_entity_poly.pdbx_seq_one_letter_code
_entity_poly.pdbx_strand_id
1 'polypeptide(L)' 'MHAWDSPAETLLALGPKRGVQLVMPRLGEPVEPARVDRVTPWWRAVDAPQRAGVG' A
#
# COMPACT_ATOMS: atom_id res chain seq x y z
N MET A 1 15.51 -13.96 4.66
CA MET A 1 14.14 -13.55 4.29
C MET A 1 14.22 -12.17 3.66
N HIS A 2 13.61 -11.92 2.50
CA HIS A 2 13.67 -10.63 1.81
C HIS A 2 12.58 -9.67 2.34
N ALA A 3 12.88 -8.37 2.37
CA ALA A 3 11.93 -7.31 2.72
C ALA A 3 10.96 -7.07 1.56
N TRP A 4 9.91 -7.88 1.48
CA TRP A 4 8.93 -7.89 0.38
C TRP A 4 8.17 -6.56 0.22
N ASP A 5 8.16 -5.71 1.23
CA ASP A 5 7.55 -4.37 1.27
C ASP A 5 8.42 -3.26 0.64
N SER A 6 9.74 -3.45 0.59
CA SER A 6 10.71 -2.45 0.09
C SER A 6 10.36 -1.85 -1.29
N PRO A 7 9.95 -2.64 -2.31
CA PRO A 7 9.53 -2.08 -3.60
C PRO A 7 8.31 -1.17 -3.49
N ALA A 8 7.30 -1.55 -2.70
CA ALA A 8 6.08 -0.75 -2.52
C ALA A 8 6.37 0.57 -1.79
N GLU A 9 7.22 0.52 -0.76
CA GLU A 9 7.68 1.72 -0.04
C GLU A 9 8.47 2.66 -0.95
N THR A 10 9.35 2.11 -1.79
CA THR A 10 10.15 2.89 -2.75
C THR A 10 9.25 3.61 -3.76
N LEU A 11 8.23 2.93 -4.30
CA LEU A 11 7.25 3.54 -5.20
C LEU A 11 6.49 4.65 -4.49
N LEU A 12 5.95 4.39 -3.29
CA LEU A 12 5.19 5.37 -2.51
C LEU A 12 6.00 6.65 -2.22
N ALA A 13 7.29 6.50 -1.92
CA ALA A 13 8.18 7.63 -1.61
C ALA A 13 8.60 8.45 -2.85
N LEU A 14 8.71 7.81 -4.02
CA LEU A 14 9.26 8.43 -5.23
C LEU A 14 8.21 8.86 -6.24
N GLY A 15 7.06 8.18 -6.32
CA GLY A 15 6.02 8.44 -7.33
C GLY A 15 5.52 9.89 -7.32
N PRO A 16 5.00 10.40 -6.18
CA PRO A 16 4.52 11.78 -6.09
C PRO A 16 5.61 12.81 -6.41
N LYS A 17 6.86 12.56 -5.99
CA LYS A 17 8.01 13.45 -6.27
C LYS A 17 8.35 13.53 -7.76
N ARG A 18 7.91 12.56 -8.55
CA ARG A 18 8.13 12.49 -10.00
C ARG A 18 6.88 12.83 -10.81
N GLY A 19 5.81 13.31 -10.16
CA GLY A 19 4.53 13.59 -10.83
C GLY A 19 3.81 12.34 -11.34
N VAL A 20 4.16 11.16 -10.82
CA VAL A 20 3.54 9.88 -11.21
C VAL A 20 2.37 9.59 -10.28
N GLN A 21 1.18 9.40 -10.85
CA GLN A 21 0.02 8.91 -10.12
C GLN A 21 0.18 7.42 -9.84
N LEU A 22 0.17 7.04 -8.56
CA LEU A 22 0.27 5.65 -8.14
C LEU A 22 -1.10 5.06 -7.89
N VAL A 23 -1.28 3.81 -8.31
CA VAL A 23 -2.47 3.00 -8.04
C VAL A 23 -2.02 1.72 -7.35
N MET A 24 -2.40 1.54 -6.08
CA MET A 24 -2.01 0.38 -5.27
C MET A 24 -3.19 -0.16 -4.45
N PRO A 25 -4.16 -0.87 -5.08
CA PRO A 25 -5.31 -1.44 -4.40
C PRO A 25 -4.90 -2.60 -3.48
N ARG A 26 -5.78 -2.96 -2.54
CA ARG A 26 -5.60 -4.20 -1.78
C ARG A 26 -5.77 -5.41 -2.69
N LEU A 27 -5.17 -6.53 -2.31
CA LEU A 27 -5.34 -7.78 -3.07
C LEU A 27 -6.82 -8.19 -3.08
N GLY A 28 -7.34 -8.43 -4.28
CA GLY A 28 -8.75 -8.79 -4.52
C GLY A 28 -9.72 -7.60 -4.54
N GLU A 29 -9.27 -6.37 -4.30
CA GLU A 29 -10.10 -5.18 -4.36
C GLU A 29 -10.18 -4.67 -5.82
N PRO A 30 -11.39 -4.42 -6.37
CA PRO A 30 -11.53 -3.79 -7.67
C PRO A 30 -11.03 -2.35 -7.63
N VAL A 31 -10.45 -1.87 -8.73
CA VAL A 31 -9.92 -0.51 -8.82
C VAL A 31 -10.28 0.12 -10.16
N GLU A 32 -10.63 1.41 -10.11
CA GLU A 32 -10.77 2.28 -11.28
C GLU A 32 -9.61 3.29 -11.25
N PRO A 33 -8.55 3.12 -12.07
CA PRO A 33 -7.37 3.98 -12.03
C PRO A 33 -7.67 5.48 -12.16
N ALA A 34 -8.70 5.84 -12.93
CA ALA A 34 -9.10 7.23 -13.12
C ALA A 34 -9.70 7.89 -11.86
N ARG A 35 -10.05 7.10 -10.83
CA ARG A 35 -10.72 7.56 -9.60
C ARG A 35 -9.84 7.43 -8.34
N VAL A 36 -8.55 7.15 -8.50
CA VAL A 36 -7.64 6.99 -7.35
C VAL A 36 -7.08 8.34 -6.92
N ASP A 37 -7.60 8.87 -5.81
CA ASP A 37 -7.14 10.14 -5.23
C ASP A 37 -5.83 10.00 -4.45
N ARG A 38 -5.64 8.89 -3.73
CA ARG A 38 -4.45 8.65 -2.89
C ARG A 38 -4.22 7.16 -2.66
N VAL A 39 -2.94 6.77 -2.58
CA VAL A 39 -2.54 5.43 -2.14
C VAL A 39 -2.69 5.26 -0.64
N THR A 40 -3.33 4.18 -0.22
CA THR A 40 -3.34 3.71 1.17
C THR A 40 -2.37 2.52 1.31
N PRO A 41 -1.32 2.60 2.15
CA PRO A 41 -0.27 1.58 2.24
C PRO A 41 -0.71 0.35 3.05
N TRP A 42 -1.63 -0.43 2.48
CA TRP A 42 -2.28 -1.58 3.15
C TRP A 42 -1.32 -2.71 3.53
N TRP A 43 -0.20 -2.85 2.81
CA TRP A 43 0.81 -3.89 3.08
C TRP A 43 1.45 -3.74 4.46
N ARG A 44 1.53 -2.51 4.99
CA ARG A 44 2.04 -2.25 6.35
C ARG A 44 1.19 -2.90 7.45
N ALA A 45 -0.07 -3.22 7.15
CA ALA A 45 -0.97 -3.88 8.09
C ALA A 45 -0.86 -5.42 8.03
N VAL A 46 -0.20 -5.99 7.02
CA VAL A 46 -0.01 -7.45 6.90
C VAL A 46 0.98 -7.96 7.94
N ASP A 47 2.04 -7.17 8.22
CA ASP A 47 3.04 -7.49 9.23
C ASP A 47 2.63 -7.03 10.65
N ALA A 48 1.53 -6.29 10.79
CA ALA A 48 1.08 -5.81 12.09
C ALA A 48 0.54 -6.99 12.93
N PRO A 49 0.99 -7.16 14.18
CA PRO A 49 0.45 -8.20 15.05
C PRO A 49 -1.05 -7.96 15.24
N GLN A 50 -1.86 -9.00 15.05
CA GLN A 50 -3.28 -8.94 15.33
C GLN A 50 -3.45 -8.60 16.82
N ARG A 51 -4.05 -7.44 17.11
CA ARG A 51 -4.37 -7.07 18.49
C ARG A 51 -5.28 -8.16 19.05
N ALA A 52 -4.81 -8.87 20.08
CA ALA A 52 -5.64 -9.79 20.83
C ALA A 52 -6.82 -8.99 21.39
N GLY A 53 -8.02 -9.30 20.91
CA GLY A 53 -9.24 -8.74 21.47
C GLY A 53 -9.32 -9.14 22.93
N VAL A 54 -9.39 -8.16 23.82
CA VAL A 54 -9.72 -8.39 25.23
C VAL A 54 -11.22 -8.71 25.26
N GLY A 55 -11.54 -10.00 25.43
CA GLY A 55 -12.86 -10.48 25.78
C GLY A 55 -12.97 -10.68 27.28
#